data_AF-U5ELZ8-F1
#
_entry.id   AF-U5ELZ8-F1
#
_cell.length_a   1.000
_cell.length_b   1.000
_cell.length_c   1.000
_cell.angle_alpha   90.00
_cell.angle_beta   90.00
_cell.angle_gamma   90.00
#
_symmetry.space_group_name_H-M   'P 1'
#
loop_
_entity.id
_entity.type
_entity.pdbx_description
1 polymer ?
#
loop_
_entity_poly.entity_id
_entity_poly.type
_entity_poly.pdbx_seq_one_letter_code
_entity_poly.pdbx_strand_id
1 'polypeptide(L)'
;MSSTSQKHRNFVAEPMGDKAVTDLAGVGDVLGKRLEAAGFDKAYTVLGQYLLLKKDAELFKEWMRDTCNANSKQAADCYQCLNDWCEEFL
;
A
#
# COMPACT_ATOMS: atom_id res chain seq x y z
N MET A 1 18.19 -0.03 12.13
CA MET A 1 17.51 -0.84 11.08
C MET A 1 16.12 -1.17 11.59
N SER A 2 15.08 -0.55 11.02
CA SER A 2 13.70 -0.87 11.38
C SER A 2 13.34 -2.20 10.71
N SER A 3 13.00 -3.24 11.48
CA SER A 3 12.55 -4.51 10.92
C SER A 3 11.20 -4.30 10.23
N THR A 4 11.08 -4.67 8.96
CA THR A 4 9.79 -4.66 8.26
C THR A 4 8.83 -5.71 8.86
N SER A 5 7.53 -5.40 8.81
CA SER A 5 6.50 -6.32 9.31
C SER A 5 6.51 -7.65 8.56
N GLN A 6 6.01 -8.72 9.19
CA GLN A 6 5.85 -10.00 8.49
C GLN A 6 4.94 -9.87 7.28
N LYS A 7 3.91 -9.02 7.39
CA LYS A 7 2.99 -8.70 6.29
C LYS A 7 3.69 -8.08 5.10
N HIS A 8 4.56 -7.09 5.35
CA HIS A 8 5.41 -6.50 4.32
C HIS A 8 6.26 -7.59 3.64
N ARG A 9 6.99 -8.40 4.42
CA ARG A 9 7.85 -9.46 3.90
C ARG A 9 7.09 -10.47 3.03
N ASN A 10 5.90 -10.87 3.46
CA ASN A 10 5.05 -11.79 2.69
C ASN A 10 4.53 -11.14 1.39
N PHE A 11 4.29 -9.84 1.40
CA PHE A 11 3.81 -9.13 0.22
C PHE A 11 4.89 -8.98 -0.85
N VAL A 12 6.11 -8.57 -0.46
CA VAL A 12 7.24 -8.36 -1.38
C VAL A 12 7.95 -9.65 -1.81
N ALA A 13 7.63 -10.80 -1.22
CA ALA A 13 8.25 -12.08 -1.56
C ALA A 13 7.71 -12.71 -2.85
N GLU A 14 6.57 -12.25 -3.37
CA GLU A 14 5.93 -12.82 -4.56
C GLU A 14 5.13 -11.76 -5.35
N PRO A 15 4.84 -12.00 -6.64
CA PRO A 15 3.97 -11.12 -7.42
C PRO A 15 2.61 -10.93 -6.75
N MET A 16 2.08 -9.70 -6.73
CA MET A 16 0.89 -9.38 -5.94
C MET A 16 -0.41 -10.03 -6.44
N GLY A 17 -0.51 -10.36 -7.74
CA GLY A 17 -1.71 -10.98 -8.32
C GLY A 17 -3.02 -10.27 -7.92
N ASP A 18 -4.01 -11.05 -7.51
CA ASP A 18 -5.32 -10.57 -7.04
C ASP A 18 -5.43 -10.43 -5.50
N LYS A 19 -4.29 -10.25 -4.82
CA LYS A 19 -4.25 -10.00 -3.36
C LYS A 19 -5.17 -8.85 -2.97
N ALA A 20 -5.80 -8.98 -1.81
CA ALA A 20 -6.71 -7.97 -1.30
C ALA A 20 -5.92 -6.70 -0.93
N VAL A 21 -6.59 -5.55 -0.91
CA VAL A 21 -5.96 -4.31 -0.44
C VAL A 21 -5.48 -4.42 1.00
N THR A 22 -6.14 -5.26 1.80
CA THR A 22 -5.75 -5.59 3.17
C THR A 22 -4.51 -6.45 3.25
N ASP A 23 -3.89 -6.90 2.16
CA ASP A 23 -2.60 -7.60 2.22
C ASP A 23 -1.40 -6.64 2.22
N LEU A 24 -1.62 -5.38 1.84
CA LEU A 24 -0.59 -4.34 1.90
C LEU A 24 -0.18 -4.05 3.34
N ALA A 25 1.13 -3.86 3.55
CA ALA A 25 1.62 -3.40 4.84
C ALA A 25 1.04 -2.00 5.16
N GLY A 26 0.77 -1.71 6.43
CA GLY A 26 0.13 -0.46 6.84
C GLY A 26 -1.39 -0.41 6.63
N VAL A 27 -1.96 -1.28 5.79
CA VAL A 27 -3.42 -1.36 5.57
C VAL A 27 -4.04 -2.48 6.41
N GLY A 28 -4.72 -2.13 7.50
CA GLY A 28 -5.55 -3.07 8.28
C GLY A 28 -7.02 -3.03 7.87
N ASP A 29 -7.87 -3.85 8.49
CA ASP A 29 -9.30 -4.01 8.11
C ASP A 29 -10.08 -2.69 8.02
N VAL A 30 -9.82 -1.75 8.95
CA VAL A 30 -10.51 -0.45 8.96
C VAL A 30 -10.12 0.41 7.75
N LEU A 31 -8.84 0.43 7.39
CA LEU A 31 -8.37 1.16 6.21
C LEU A 31 -8.78 0.43 4.94
N GLY A 32 -8.70 -0.90 4.93
CA GLY A 32 -9.12 -1.75 3.82
C GLY A 32 -10.57 -1.52 3.43
N LYS A 33 -11.50 -1.52 4.40
CA LYS A 33 -12.92 -1.23 4.13
C LYS A 33 -13.16 0.16 3.53
N ARG A 34 -12.35 1.16 3.92
CA ARG A 34 -12.46 2.52 3.37
C ARG A 34 -11.89 2.59 1.95
N LEU A 35 -10.78 1.91 1.71
CA LEU A 35 -10.19 1.76 0.37
C LEU A 35 -11.15 1.01 -0.55
N GLU A 36 -11.72 -0.11 -0.12
CA GLU A 36 -12.76 -0.86 -0.82
C GLU A 36 -13.97 0.03 -1.16
N ALA A 37 -14.47 0.82 -0.20
CA ALA A 37 -15.56 1.76 -0.43
C ALA A 37 -15.21 2.88 -1.43
N ALA A 38 -13.91 3.23 -1.53
CA ALA A 38 -13.38 4.17 -2.50
C ALA A 38 -13.04 3.52 -3.86
N GLY A 39 -13.29 2.22 -4.03
CA GLY A 39 -13.03 1.48 -5.28
C GLY A 39 -11.63 0.84 -5.37
N PHE A 40 -10.91 0.76 -4.26
CA PHE A 40 -9.59 0.14 -4.14
C PHE A 40 -9.67 -1.17 -3.34
N ASP A 41 -10.34 -2.17 -3.90
CA ASP A 41 -10.54 -3.48 -3.26
C ASP A 41 -9.31 -4.42 -3.37
N LYS A 42 -8.46 -4.19 -4.38
CA LYS A 42 -7.28 -5.01 -4.66
C LYS A 42 -5.97 -4.26 -4.42
N ALA A 43 -4.90 -5.01 -4.17
CA ALA A 43 -3.58 -4.40 -4.01
C ALA A 43 -3.11 -3.69 -5.29
N TYR A 44 -3.43 -4.25 -6.47
CA TYR A 44 -3.03 -3.66 -7.75
C TYR A 44 -3.73 -2.33 -8.07
N THR A 45 -4.94 -2.08 -7.54
CA THR A 45 -5.61 -0.78 -7.74
C THR A 45 -4.88 0.31 -6.96
N VAL A 46 -4.38 0.00 -5.76
CA VAL A 46 -3.55 0.92 -4.98
C VAL A 46 -2.17 1.10 -5.62
N LEU A 47 -1.58 0.04 -6.18
CA LEU A 47 -0.37 0.14 -6.99
C LEU A 47 -0.58 1.10 -8.18
N GLY A 48 -1.70 0.98 -8.89
CA GLY A 48 -2.03 1.89 -9.99
C GLY A 48 -2.02 3.34 -9.56
N GLN A 49 -2.62 3.66 -8.41
CA GLN A 49 -2.59 5.01 -7.84
C GLN A 49 -1.18 5.45 -7.46
N TYR A 50 -0.40 4.58 -6.83
CA TYR A 50 1.01 4.84 -6.52
C TYR A 50 1.84 5.19 -7.78
N LEU A 51 1.60 4.49 -8.89
CA LEU A 51 2.26 4.75 -10.17
C LEU A 51 1.77 6.03 -10.84
N LEU A 52 0.47 6.36 -10.74
CA LEU A 52 -0.08 7.64 -11.21
C LEU A 52 0.56 8.84 -10.50
N LEU A 53 0.84 8.68 -9.20
CA LEU A 53 1.57 9.66 -8.40
C LEU A 53 3.09 9.61 -8.62
N LYS A 54 3.56 8.92 -9.67
CA LYS A 54 4.97 8.82 -10.07
C LYS A 54 5.89 8.34 -8.95
N LYS A 55 5.39 7.45 -8.10
CA LYS A 55 6.13 6.94 -6.93
C LYS A 55 6.51 8.05 -5.92
N ASP A 56 5.83 9.20 -5.93
CA ASP A 56 6.10 10.29 -5.01
C ASP A 56 5.59 9.95 -3.59
N ALA A 57 6.51 9.94 -2.63
CA ALA A 57 6.21 9.54 -1.26
C ALA A 57 5.25 10.47 -0.53
N GLU A 58 5.34 11.78 -0.76
CA GLU A 58 4.52 12.74 -0.04
C GLU A 58 3.11 12.77 -0.63
N LEU A 59 2.98 12.81 -1.96
CA LEU A 59 1.69 12.73 -2.63
C LEU A 59 0.95 11.43 -2.31
N PHE A 60 1.66 10.29 -2.26
CA PHE A 60 1.04 9.02 -1.91
C PHE A 60 0.54 8.99 -0.46
N LYS A 61 1.33 9.52 0.48
CA LYS A 61 0.93 9.57 1.89
C LYS A 61 -0.26 10.52 2.10
N GLU A 62 -0.27 11.65 1.42
CA GLU A 62 -1.40 12.59 1.41
C GLU A 62 -2.65 11.93 0.84
N TRP A 63 -2.54 11.26 -0.31
CA TRP A 63 -3.66 10.51 -0.90
C TRP A 63 -4.19 9.41 0.03
N MET A 64 -3.33 8.65 0.70
CA MET A 64 -3.73 7.64 1.68
C MET A 64 -4.48 8.25 2.85
N ARG A 65 -4.04 9.42 3.33
CA ARG A 65 -4.72 10.16 4.38
C ARG A 65 -6.10 10.63 3.91
N ASP A 66 -6.22 11.20 2.72
CA ASP A 66 -7.48 11.75 2.24
C ASP A 66 -8.50 10.66 1.88
N THR A 67 -8.03 9.53 1.33
CA THR A 67 -8.89 8.46 0.83
C THR A 67 -9.37 7.52 1.95
N CYS A 68 -8.49 7.16 2.88
CA CYS A 68 -8.81 6.16 3.91
C CYS A 68 -8.53 6.63 5.35
N ASN A 69 -8.12 7.88 5.53
CA ASN A 69 -7.78 8.46 6.84
C ASN A 69 -6.65 7.68 7.54
N ALA A 70 -5.67 7.24 6.76
CA ALA A 70 -4.45 6.61 7.26
C ALA A 70 -3.60 7.62 8.05
N ASN A 71 -2.98 7.15 9.13
CA ASN A 71 -1.97 7.94 9.84
C ASN A 71 -0.60 7.87 9.12
N SER A 72 0.34 8.73 9.54
CA SER A 72 1.67 8.84 8.93
C SER A 72 2.43 7.52 8.89
N LYS A 73 2.29 6.67 9.92
CA LYS A 73 2.96 5.36 9.97
C LYS A 73 2.34 4.37 9.00
N GLN A 74 1.02 4.27 8.97
CA GLN A 74 0.29 3.39 8.05
C GLN A 74 0.56 3.74 6.59
N ALA A 75 0.54 5.03 6.27
CA ALA A 75 0.83 5.52 4.93
C ALA A 75 2.30 5.24 4.53
N ALA A 76 3.26 5.46 5.45
CA ALA A 76 4.67 5.17 5.21
C ALA A 76 4.93 3.66 5.03
N ASP A 77 4.34 2.81 5.88
CA ASP A 77 4.46 1.36 5.79
C ASP A 77 3.89 0.83 4.46
N CYS A 78 2.76 1.38 4.00
CA CYS A 78 2.16 1.03 2.71
C CYS A 78 3.01 1.51 1.53
N TYR A 79 3.51 2.75 1.59
CA TYR A 79 4.41 3.28 0.57
C TYR A 79 5.65 2.42 0.42
N GLN A 80 6.32 2.10 1.53
CA GLN A 80 7.53 1.28 1.52
C GLN A 80 7.25 -0.11 0.95
N CYS A 81 6.12 -0.72 1.32
CA CYS A 81 5.69 -2.00 0.79
C CYS A 81 5.53 -2.01 -0.74
N LEU A 82 4.94 -0.95 -1.31
CA LEU A 82 4.76 -0.82 -2.75
C LEU A 82 6.08 -0.48 -3.46
N ASN A 83 6.91 0.37 -2.85
CA ASN A 83 8.21 0.73 -3.39
C ASN A 83 9.11 -0.49 -3.50
N ASP A 84 9.24 -1.27 -2.43
CA ASP A 84 10.09 -2.47 -2.40
C ASP A 84 9.55 -3.55 -3.35
N TRP A 85 8.23 -3.71 -3.44
CA TRP A 85 7.63 -4.60 -4.43
C TRP A 85 7.94 -4.15 -5.87
N CYS A 86 7.89 -2.84 -6.15
CA CYS A 86 8.23 -2.32 -7.48
C CYS A 86 9.71 -2.54 -7.80
N GLU A 87 10.63 -2.36 -6.84
CA GLU A 87 12.06 -2.57 -7.08
C GLU A 87 12.39 -4.03 -7.46
N GLU A 88 11.60 -4.99 -6.95
CA GLU A 88 11.80 -6.42 -7.23
C GLU A 88 11.07 -6.91 -8.50
N PHE A 89 9.90 -6.37 -8.83
CA PHE A 89 9.01 -6.94 -9.85
C PHE A 89 8.63 -6.00 -11.01
N LEU A 90 9.05 -4.73 -11.02
CA LEU A 90 8.69 -3.74 -12.04
C LEU A 90 9.90 -2.94 -12.57
#